data_AF-A0A7S2VDI9-F1
#
_entry.id   AF-A0A7S2VDI9-F1
#
_cell.length_a   1.000
_cell.length_b   1.000
_cell.length_c   1.000
_cell.angle_alpha   90.00
_cell.angle_beta   90.00
_cell.angle_gamma   90.00
#
_symmetry.space_group_name_H-M   'P 1'
#
loop_
_entity.id
_entity.type
_entity.pdbx_description
1 polymer ?
#
loop_
_entity_poly.entity_id
_entity_poly.type
_entity_poly.pdbx_seq_one_letter_code
_entity_poly.pdbx_strand_id
1 'polypeptide(L)'
;ESLGPQLSEEAAALLVEYRTHVLLKKAEDESKPDMQAYRVLNHKGRYCGEKRIHGEIPGVPIGTVLQERGEAAILGIHCQILSGIDGLKDKACYAICASGGYVDDEENRKDGCIVYTGEGGKKGKKQVKDQVKNTSNRSLILAYHEKSPIRVLTGKHKSYTYEGLFQCIRYEHVPSSDGPLIFRFTLKPIEGKSWVHPNRVVAGGAAAEAKTKKYHKQHKKRTTSPGGPSESQGTHSRLNKKL
;
A
#
# COMPACT_ATOMS: atom_id res chain seq x y z
N GLU A 1 -20.22 -21.53 -7.70
CA GLU A 1 -19.28 -21.10 -6.62
C GLU A 1 -19.49 -19.61 -6.34
N SER A 2 -19.09 -19.07 -5.17
CA SER A 2 -19.08 -17.62 -4.97
C SER A 2 -17.88 -17.01 -5.68
N LEU A 3 -18.10 -16.50 -6.90
CA LEU A 3 -17.12 -15.70 -7.64
C LEU A 3 -16.60 -14.58 -6.72
N GLY A 4 -15.28 -14.35 -6.75
CA GLY A 4 -14.67 -13.28 -5.96
C GLY A 4 -15.15 -11.89 -6.39
N PRO A 5 -14.75 -10.80 -5.69
CA PRO A 5 -15.13 -9.45 -6.09
C PRO A 5 -14.76 -9.19 -7.56
N GLN A 6 -15.79 -9.06 -8.42
CA GLN A 6 -15.62 -8.95 -9.87
C GLN A 6 -15.40 -7.50 -10.29
N LEU A 7 -14.37 -7.28 -11.10
CA LEU A 7 -14.17 -6.03 -11.83
C LEU A 7 -15.33 -5.83 -12.82
N SER A 8 -15.66 -4.58 -13.16
CA SER A 8 -16.46 -4.30 -14.35
C SER A 8 -15.77 -4.80 -15.61
N GLU A 9 -16.53 -5.03 -16.68
CA GLU A 9 -15.99 -5.46 -17.97
C GLU A 9 -14.91 -4.48 -18.48
N GLU A 10 -15.14 -3.18 -18.37
CA GLU A 10 -14.16 -2.13 -18.70
C GLU A 10 -12.86 -2.27 -17.88
N ALA A 11 -12.97 -2.40 -16.56
CA ALA A 11 -11.81 -2.50 -15.67
C ALA A 11 -11.04 -3.83 -15.88
N ALA A 12 -11.75 -4.92 -16.17
CA ALA A 12 -11.15 -6.20 -16.53
C ALA A 12 -10.43 -6.14 -17.89
N ALA A 13 -11.05 -5.55 -18.91
CA ALA A 13 -10.46 -5.38 -20.24
C ALA A 13 -9.21 -4.49 -20.20
N LEU A 14 -9.25 -3.37 -19.46
CA LEU A 14 -8.10 -2.48 -19.28
C LEU A 14 -6.94 -3.18 -18.53
N LEU A 15 -7.25 -4.06 -17.57
CA LEU A 15 -6.26 -4.86 -16.86
C LEU A 15 -5.59 -5.90 -17.78
N VAL A 16 -6.35 -6.49 -18.71
CA VAL A 16 -5.82 -7.35 -19.78
C VAL A 16 -4.95 -6.55 -20.76
N GLU A 17 -5.40 -5.37 -21.20
CA GLU A 17 -4.63 -4.46 -22.09
C GLU A 17 -3.27 -4.11 -21.47
N TYR A 18 -3.25 -3.72 -20.17
CA TYR A 18 -2.03 -3.44 -19.43
C TYR A 18 -1.11 -4.66 -19.33
N ARG A 19 -1.64 -5.83 -18.92
CA ARG A 19 -0.84 -7.05 -18.76
C ARG A 19 -0.23 -7.52 -20.09
N THR A 20 -0.97 -7.40 -21.20
CA THR A 20 -0.46 -7.67 -22.55
C THR A 20 0.70 -6.73 -22.88
N HIS A 21 0.57 -5.42 -22.63
CA HIS A 21 1.69 -4.49 -22.82
C HIS A 21 2.92 -4.82 -21.95
N VAL A 22 2.73 -5.25 -20.70
CA VAL A 22 3.83 -5.69 -19.83
C VAL A 22 4.52 -6.96 -20.37
N LEU A 23 3.76 -7.90 -20.95
CA LEU A 23 4.33 -9.11 -21.56
C LEU A 23 5.10 -8.80 -22.84
N LEU A 24 4.56 -7.93 -23.72
CA LEU A 24 5.27 -7.48 -24.93
C LEU A 24 6.58 -6.79 -24.56
N LYS A 25 6.57 -5.86 -23.60
CA LYS A 25 7.80 -5.21 -23.13
C LYS A 25 8.80 -6.17 -22.49
N LYS A 26 8.36 -7.26 -21.84
CA LYS A 26 9.28 -8.32 -21.39
C LYS A 26 9.88 -9.12 -22.55
N ALA A 27 9.14 -9.36 -23.63
CA ALA A 27 9.65 -10.05 -24.82
C ALA A 27 10.64 -9.20 -25.61
N GLU A 28 10.53 -7.87 -25.52
CA GLU A 28 11.46 -6.88 -26.08
C GLU A 28 12.72 -6.64 -25.21
N ASP A 29 12.90 -7.38 -24.10
CA ASP A 29 13.93 -7.18 -23.06
C ASP A 29 14.00 -5.75 -22.50
N GLU A 30 12.85 -5.06 -22.47
CA GLU A 30 12.76 -3.65 -22.10
C GLU A 30 12.83 -3.42 -20.59
N SER A 31 13.62 -2.42 -20.19
CA SER A 31 13.81 -2.12 -18.76
C SER A 31 12.56 -1.53 -18.11
N LYS A 32 12.17 -2.08 -16.94
CA LYS A 32 10.96 -1.70 -16.17
C LYS A 32 9.66 -1.78 -17.03
N PRO A 33 9.32 -2.99 -17.53
CA PRO A 33 8.23 -3.17 -18.50
C PRO A 33 6.86 -2.78 -17.94
N ASP A 34 6.66 -2.86 -16.62
CA ASP A 34 5.51 -2.37 -15.88
C ASP A 34 5.32 -0.85 -15.98
N MET A 35 6.41 -0.09 -15.85
CA MET A 35 6.42 1.37 -15.97
C MET A 35 6.26 1.80 -17.43
N GLN A 36 6.81 1.04 -18.38
CA GLN A 36 6.64 1.31 -19.80
C GLN A 36 5.20 1.09 -20.27
N ALA A 37 4.60 -0.06 -19.93
CA ALA A 37 3.20 -0.35 -20.21
C ALA A 37 2.27 0.72 -19.64
N TYR A 38 2.53 1.15 -18.39
CA TYR A 38 1.78 2.25 -17.78
C TYR A 38 1.93 3.56 -18.58
N ARG A 39 3.15 3.94 -18.97
CA ARG A 39 3.38 5.18 -19.75
C ARG A 39 2.61 5.16 -21.07
N VAL A 40 2.61 4.04 -21.79
CA VAL A 40 1.88 3.88 -23.05
C VAL A 40 0.38 4.10 -22.85
N LEU A 41 -0.23 3.39 -21.88
CA LEU A 41 -1.66 3.54 -21.60
C LEU A 41 -2.01 4.94 -21.07
N ASN A 42 -1.22 5.46 -20.14
CA ASN A 42 -1.42 6.80 -19.57
C ASN A 42 -1.33 7.91 -20.63
N HIS A 43 -0.42 7.80 -21.61
CA HIS A 43 -0.29 8.76 -22.72
C HIS A 43 -1.47 8.66 -23.70
N LYS A 44 -1.96 7.43 -23.98
CA LYS A 44 -3.19 7.19 -24.76
C LYS A 44 -4.49 7.61 -24.03
N GLY A 45 -4.40 8.14 -22.82
CA GLY A 45 -5.58 8.46 -22.00
C GLY A 45 -6.37 7.22 -21.53
N ARG A 46 -5.74 6.04 -21.51
CA ARG A 46 -6.37 4.76 -21.10
C ARG A 46 -6.25 4.58 -19.59
N TYR A 47 -7.34 4.81 -18.88
CA TYR A 47 -7.51 4.64 -17.44
C TYR A 47 -9.00 4.38 -17.13
N CYS A 48 -9.30 3.70 -16.02
CA CYS A 48 -10.66 3.39 -15.60
C CYS A 48 -11.32 4.63 -14.98
N GLY A 49 -12.42 5.12 -15.57
CA GLY A 49 -13.18 6.27 -15.06
C GLY A 49 -12.37 7.57 -14.95
N GLU A 50 -12.61 8.35 -13.89
CA GLU A 50 -11.90 9.61 -13.64
C GLU A 50 -10.66 9.43 -12.76
N LYS A 51 -9.57 10.13 -13.10
CA LYS A 51 -8.35 10.16 -12.28
C LYS A 51 -8.54 11.02 -11.04
N ARG A 52 -8.08 10.50 -9.89
CA ARG A 52 -8.02 11.21 -8.60
C ARG A 52 -9.37 11.73 -8.12
N ILE A 53 -10.38 10.88 -8.20
CA ILE A 53 -11.61 11.03 -7.40
C ILE A 53 -11.35 10.62 -5.95
N HIS A 54 -12.13 11.15 -4.99
CA HIS A 54 -12.20 10.65 -3.62
C HIS A 54 -13.23 9.51 -3.51
N GLY A 55 -13.05 8.63 -2.53
CA GLY A 55 -13.98 7.52 -2.29
C GLY A 55 -13.73 6.29 -3.17
N GLU A 56 -14.80 5.55 -3.45
CA GLU A 56 -14.76 4.31 -4.24
C GLU A 56 -14.42 4.57 -5.71
N ILE A 57 -13.82 3.58 -6.36
CA ILE A 57 -13.63 3.59 -7.82
C ILE A 57 -14.77 2.79 -8.47
N PRO A 58 -15.57 3.38 -9.37
CA PRO A 58 -16.58 2.65 -10.13
C PRO A 58 -16.00 1.43 -10.85
N GLY A 59 -16.68 0.28 -10.74
CA GLY A 59 -16.24 -0.96 -11.38
C GLY A 59 -15.03 -1.67 -10.74
N VAL A 60 -14.45 -1.14 -9.65
CA VAL A 60 -13.27 -1.73 -8.99
C VAL A 60 -13.58 -2.04 -7.51
N PRO A 61 -14.02 -3.28 -7.21
CA PRO A 61 -14.51 -3.64 -5.88
C PRO A 61 -13.41 -3.77 -4.82
N ILE A 62 -13.84 -3.62 -3.56
CA ILE A 62 -12.99 -3.90 -2.39
C ILE A 62 -12.57 -5.39 -2.41
N GLY A 63 -11.27 -5.63 -2.23
CA GLY A 63 -10.66 -6.95 -2.32
C GLY A 63 -10.07 -7.31 -3.68
N THR A 64 -10.12 -6.40 -4.68
CA THR A 64 -9.36 -6.57 -5.92
C THR A 64 -7.87 -6.78 -5.62
N VAL A 65 -7.32 -7.89 -6.15
CA VAL A 65 -5.91 -8.23 -6.06
C VAL A 65 -5.19 -7.83 -7.34
N LEU A 66 -4.08 -7.13 -7.18
CA LEU A 66 -3.25 -6.57 -8.24
C LEU A 66 -1.84 -7.15 -8.15
N GLN A 67 -1.17 -7.30 -9.29
CA GLN A 67 0.21 -7.77 -9.34
C GLN A 67 1.17 -6.58 -9.18
N GLU A 68 1.10 -5.59 -10.07
CA GLU A 68 2.03 -4.47 -10.10
C GLU A 68 1.37 -3.13 -9.73
N ARG A 69 2.15 -2.15 -9.25
CA ARG A 69 1.64 -0.82 -8.91
C ARG A 69 1.06 -0.07 -10.12
N GLY A 70 1.48 -0.40 -11.34
CA GLY A 70 0.87 0.12 -12.57
C GLY A 70 -0.59 -0.32 -12.76
N GLU A 71 -0.98 -1.51 -12.27
CA GLU A 71 -2.38 -1.95 -12.28
C GLU A 71 -3.24 -1.09 -11.35
N ALA A 72 -2.70 -0.66 -10.20
CA ALA A 72 -3.41 0.26 -9.30
C ALA A 72 -3.58 1.67 -9.91
N ALA A 73 -2.67 2.07 -10.79
CA ALA A 73 -2.69 3.38 -11.43
C ALA A 73 -3.62 3.44 -12.65
N ILE A 74 -3.63 2.42 -13.52
CA ILE A 74 -4.59 2.34 -14.63
C ILE A 74 -6.03 2.15 -14.14
N LEU A 75 -6.23 1.46 -13.02
CA LEU A 75 -7.54 1.31 -12.36
C LEU A 75 -7.91 2.50 -11.45
N GLY A 76 -7.16 3.60 -11.43
CA GLY A 76 -7.49 4.80 -10.64
C GLY A 76 -7.41 4.64 -9.10
N ILE A 77 -7.13 3.45 -8.57
CA ILE A 77 -6.99 3.20 -7.12
C ILE A 77 -5.88 4.06 -6.53
N HIS A 78 -4.70 4.07 -7.15
CA HIS A 78 -3.51 4.83 -6.68
C HIS A 78 -2.65 5.24 -7.88
N CYS A 79 -2.68 6.51 -8.26
CA CYS A 79 -2.07 7.02 -9.49
C CYS A 79 -0.55 7.31 -9.39
N GLN A 80 0.03 7.31 -8.19
CA GLN A 80 1.45 7.64 -7.96
C GLN A 80 2.29 6.38 -7.76
N ILE A 81 2.60 5.67 -8.85
CA ILE A 81 3.24 4.34 -8.86
C ILE A 81 4.50 4.24 -7.97
N LEU A 82 5.33 5.29 -7.95
CA LEU A 82 6.61 5.29 -7.22
C LEU A 82 6.49 5.74 -5.76
N SER A 83 5.44 6.51 -5.41
CA SER A 83 5.24 7.05 -4.07
C SER A 83 4.34 6.15 -3.23
N GLY A 84 4.46 6.26 -1.90
CA GLY A 84 3.52 5.64 -0.97
C GLY A 84 2.16 6.36 -0.98
N ILE A 85 2.16 7.67 -1.16
CA ILE A 85 0.99 8.55 -1.02
C ILE A 85 0.59 9.06 -2.42
N ASP A 86 -0.70 8.94 -2.77
CA ASP A 86 -1.31 9.64 -3.90
C ASP A 86 -2.02 10.89 -3.36
N GLY A 87 -1.35 12.03 -3.52
CA GLY A 87 -1.81 13.33 -3.07
C GLY A 87 -1.29 14.42 -4.00
N LEU A 88 -2.02 15.54 -4.04
CA LEU A 88 -1.63 16.73 -4.80
C LEU A 88 -1.44 17.91 -3.84
N LYS A 89 -0.80 18.96 -4.36
CA LYS A 89 -0.66 20.22 -3.63
C LYS A 89 -2.07 20.78 -3.37
N ASP A 90 -2.32 21.17 -2.13
CA ASP A 90 -3.55 21.83 -1.68
C ASP A 90 -4.84 21.03 -1.99
N LYS A 91 -4.74 19.69 -1.94
CA LYS A 91 -5.85 18.71 -1.98
C LYS A 91 -5.65 17.62 -0.93
N ALA A 92 -6.74 17.08 -0.39
CA ALA A 92 -6.67 15.89 0.46
C ALA A 92 -6.06 14.69 -0.30
N CYS A 93 -5.45 13.78 0.46
CA CYS A 93 -4.93 12.53 -0.06
C CYS A 93 -6.07 11.66 -0.64
N TYR A 94 -5.82 11.08 -1.82
CA TYR A 94 -6.75 10.18 -2.50
C TYR A 94 -6.54 8.72 -2.08
N ALA A 95 -5.26 8.31 -1.98
CA ALA A 95 -4.90 6.93 -1.68
C ALA A 95 -3.53 6.79 -1.03
N ILE A 96 -3.33 5.71 -0.28
CA ILE A 96 -2.02 5.26 0.22
C ILE A 96 -1.73 3.81 -0.17
N CYS A 97 -0.45 3.51 -0.33
CA CYS A 97 0.08 2.16 -0.50
C CYS A 97 0.91 1.79 0.74
N ALA A 98 0.37 0.92 1.58
CA ALA A 98 1.01 0.39 2.78
C ALA A 98 1.76 -0.91 2.45
N SER A 99 3.03 -0.76 2.07
CA SER A 99 3.89 -1.85 1.59
C SER A 99 5.11 -2.16 2.48
N GLY A 100 5.11 -1.72 3.74
CA GLY A 100 6.25 -1.89 4.67
C GLY A 100 7.48 -1.12 4.21
N GLY A 101 7.27 0.15 3.81
CA GLY A 101 8.29 1.01 3.23
C GLY A 101 9.12 1.79 4.26
N TYR A 102 8.68 1.76 5.51
CA TYR A 102 9.29 2.33 6.71
C TYR A 102 9.35 1.28 7.81
N VAL A 103 10.28 1.43 8.75
CA VAL A 103 10.40 0.53 9.92
C VAL A 103 9.27 0.79 10.93
N ASP A 104 8.81 2.04 11.01
CA ASP A 104 7.73 2.51 11.90
C ASP A 104 6.30 2.21 11.39
N ASP A 105 6.14 1.52 10.25
CA ASP A 105 4.82 1.06 9.76
C ASP A 105 4.33 -0.10 10.65
N GLU A 106 3.31 0.11 11.49
CA GLU A 106 2.82 -0.94 12.38
C GLU A 106 2.02 -2.02 11.62
N GLU A 107 2.54 -3.26 11.59
CA GLU A 107 1.82 -4.41 11.03
C GLU A 107 0.59 -4.84 11.86
N ASN A 108 0.51 -4.41 13.13
CA ASN A 108 -0.53 -4.80 14.08
C ASN A 108 -1.84 -4.01 13.88
N ARG A 109 -2.70 -4.51 12.99
CA ARG A 109 -4.03 -3.94 12.71
C ARG A 109 -5.04 -4.14 13.84
N LYS A 110 -4.90 -3.39 14.94
CA LYS A 110 -5.92 -3.33 15.99
C LYS A 110 -7.21 -2.73 15.42
N ASP A 111 -8.32 -3.46 15.55
CA ASP A 111 -9.66 -3.06 15.06
C ASP A 111 -9.69 -2.67 13.56
N GLY A 112 -8.79 -3.28 12.78
CA GLY A 112 -8.59 -2.98 11.36
C GLY A 112 -7.85 -1.67 11.06
N CYS A 113 -7.47 -0.89 12.07
CA CYS A 113 -6.74 0.36 11.91
C CYS A 113 -5.32 0.14 11.35
N ILE A 114 -4.77 1.18 10.75
CA ILE A 114 -3.41 1.21 10.19
C ILE A 114 -2.67 2.41 10.78
N VAL A 115 -1.44 2.19 11.25
CA VAL A 115 -0.49 3.28 11.51
C VAL A 115 0.44 3.37 10.30
N TYR A 116 0.47 4.54 9.68
CA TYR A 116 1.17 4.78 8.42
C TYR A 116 2.21 5.88 8.58
N THR A 117 3.43 5.63 8.11
CA THR A 117 4.53 6.60 8.16
C THR A 117 4.46 7.55 6.96
N GLY A 118 4.65 8.84 7.22
CA GLY A 118 4.76 9.88 6.19
C GLY A 118 5.96 9.69 5.26
N GLU A 119 6.02 10.50 4.20
CA GLU A 119 7.07 10.43 3.20
C GLU A 119 8.22 11.41 3.49
N GLY A 120 9.47 10.96 3.30
CA GLY A 120 10.66 11.81 3.26
C GLY A 120 11.73 11.45 4.29
N GLY A 121 12.91 12.05 4.16
CA GLY A 121 13.99 11.97 5.16
C GLY A 121 14.71 10.62 5.32
N LYS A 122 14.48 9.64 4.43
CA LYS A 122 15.08 8.30 4.53
C LYS A 122 16.28 8.04 3.61
N LYS A 123 17.16 7.12 4.01
CA LYS A 123 18.21 6.50 3.18
C LYS A 123 18.04 4.97 3.24
N GLY A 124 17.57 4.38 2.14
CA GLY A 124 17.12 2.99 2.16
C GLY A 124 15.87 2.82 3.02
N LYS A 125 15.95 1.99 4.06
CA LYS A 125 14.88 1.82 5.07
C LYS A 125 15.03 2.70 6.31
N LYS A 126 16.20 3.30 6.55
CA LYS A 126 16.47 4.10 7.76
C LYS A 126 16.00 5.53 7.61
N GLN A 127 15.39 6.08 8.64
CA GLN A 127 15.13 7.51 8.75
C GLN A 127 16.43 8.23 9.17
N VAL A 128 16.87 9.22 8.40
CA VAL A 128 18.17 9.91 8.59
C VAL A 128 18.03 11.42 8.71
N LYS A 129 16.83 11.97 8.51
CA LYS A 129 16.48 13.39 8.68
C LYS A 129 15.02 13.50 9.09
N ASP A 130 14.67 14.60 9.76
CA ASP A 130 13.29 14.91 10.09
C ASP A 130 12.42 15.00 8.82
N GLN A 131 11.22 14.48 8.89
CA GLN A 131 10.20 14.68 7.87
C GLN A 131 9.64 16.09 7.96
N VAL A 132 9.35 16.66 6.79
CA VAL A 132 8.75 17.99 6.63
C VAL A 132 7.34 17.88 6.06
N LYS A 133 6.58 18.98 6.14
CA LYS A 133 5.26 19.13 5.50
C LYS A 133 5.40 19.30 3.97
N ASN A 134 5.95 18.28 3.31
CA ASN A 134 5.97 18.17 1.84
C ASN A 134 4.55 17.94 1.29
N THR A 135 4.41 17.91 -0.04
CA THR A 135 3.10 17.71 -0.72
C THR A 135 2.36 16.46 -0.22
N SER A 136 3.05 15.32 -0.16
CA SER A 136 2.47 14.05 0.31
C SER A 136 1.93 14.15 1.73
N ASN A 137 2.76 14.61 2.68
CA ASN A 137 2.40 14.72 4.09
C ASN A 137 1.31 15.79 4.32
N ARG A 138 1.36 16.91 3.58
CA ARG A 138 0.29 17.94 3.59
C ARG A 138 -1.05 17.37 3.13
N SER A 139 -1.07 16.52 2.09
CA SER A 139 -2.33 15.93 1.60
C SER A 139 -2.99 14.98 2.62
N LEU A 140 -2.19 14.24 3.40
CA LEU A 140 -2.71 13.41 4.50
C LEU A 140 -3.20 14.25 5.70
N ILE A 141 -2.47 15.30 6.07
CA ILE A 141 -2.91 16.27 7.10
C ILE A 141 -4.23 16.92 6.67
N LEU A 142 -4.37 17.30 5.39
CA LEU A 142 -5.59 17.90 4.87
C LEU A 142 -6.75 16.88 4.85
N ALA A 143 -6.50 15.62 4.46
CA ALA A 143 -7.50 14.55 4.54
C ALA A 143 -7.99 14.27 5.98
N TYR A 144 -7.12 14.43 6.99
CA TYR A 144 -7.53 14.40 8.40
C TYR A 144 -8.50 15.54 8.74
N HIS A 145 -8.16 16.79 8.39
CA HIS A 145 -8.99 17.96 8.69
C HIS A 145 -10.33 17.95 7.94
N GLU A 146 -10.32 17.61 6.66
CA GLU A 146 -11.52 17.52 5.81
C GLU A 146 -12.34 16.25 6.06
N LYS A 147 -11.81 15.28 6.82
CA LYS A 147 -12.37 13.93 7.00
C LYS A 147 -12.51 13.14 5.69
N SER A 148 -11.73 13.51 4.67
CA SER A 148 -11.80 12.94 3.33
C SER A 148 -11.42 11.45 3.31
N PRO A 149 -12.17 10.59 2.59
CA PRO A 149 -11.89 9.17 2.51
C PRO A 149 -10.65 8.88 1.66
N ILE A 150 -9.74 8.07 2.20
CA ILE A 150 -8.47 7.66 1.61
C ILE A 150 -8.57 6.19 1.20
N ARG A 151 -8.32 5.87 -0.06
CA ARG A 151 -8.19 4.47 -0.52
C ARG A 151 -6.92 3.83 0.04
N VAL A 152 -7.01 2.60 0.53
CA VAL A 152 -5.83 1.87 1.02
C VAL A 152 -5.53 0.68 0.13
N LEU A 153 -4.31 0.65 -0.39
CA LEU A 153 -3.70 -0.51 -1.04
C LEU A 153 -2.69 -1.15 -0.06
N THR A 154 -2.75 -2.46 0.16
CA THR A 154 -1.83 -3.19 1.04
C THR A 154 -1.06 -4.24 0.27
N GLY A 155 0.11 -4.63 0.77
CA GLY A 155 0.89 -5.73 0.21
C GLY A 155 2.24 -5.30 -0.35
N LYS A 156 2.99 -6.28 -0.85
CA LYS A 156 4.38 -6.15 -1.29
C LYS A 156 4.68 -7.19 -2.36
N HIS A 157 5.61 -6.86 -3.27
CA HIS A 157 6.19 -7.77 -4.27
C HIS A 157 5.18 -8.65 -5.02
N LYS A 158 4.62 -8.14 -6.12
CA LYS A 158 3.71 -8.86 -7.02
C LYS A 158 2.36 -9.28 -6.42
N SER A 159 2.00 -8.74 -5.26
CA SER A 159 0.69 -8.91 -4.65
C SER A 159 0.32 -7.68 -3.84
N TYR A 160 -0.66 -6.93 -4.35
CA TYR A 160 -1.32 -5.82 -3.68
C TYR A 160 -2.83 -6.08 -3.58
N THR A 161 -3.48 -5.65 -2.51
CA THR A 161 -4.93 -5.79 -2.29
C THR A 161 -5.55 -4.43 -2.02
N TYR A 162 -6.63 -4.09 -2.72
CA TYR A 162 -7.42 -2.89 -2.42
C TYR A 162 -8.32 -3.13 -1.19
N GLU A 163 -7.97 -2.57 -0.04
CA GLU A 163 -8.67 -2.76 1.23
C GLU A 163 -9.93 -1.89 1.36
N GLY A 164 -10.21 -1.00 0.41
CA GLY A 164 -11.32 -0.03 0.48
C GLY A 164 -10.91 1.32 1.08
N LEU A 165 -11.86 1.98 1.75
CA LEU A 165 -11.77 3.36 2.22
C LEU A 165 -11.50 3.47 3.71
N PHE A 166 -10.55 4.32 4.06
CA PHE A 166 -10.18 4.62 5.44
C PHE A 166 -10.28 6.12 5.69
N GLN A 167 -10.49 6.50 6.95
CA GLN A 167 -10.44 7.88 7.40
C GLN A 167 -9.18 8.07 8.25
N CYS A 168 -8.40 9.13 8.00
CA CYS A 168 -7.36 9.52 8.94
C CYS A 168 -8.02 10.13 10.19
N ILE A 169 -7.81 9.50 11.36
CA ILE A 169 -8.43 9.89 12.63
C ILE A 169 -7.46 10.57 13.60
N ARG A 170 -6.15 10.53 13.32
CA ARG A 170 -5.08 11.17 14.08
C ARG A 170 -3.86 11.34 13.19
N TYR A 171 -3.15 12.45 13.33
CA TYR A 171 -1.77 12.55 12.87
C TYR A 171 -0.89 13.12 13.98
N GLU A 172 0.40 12.77 13.96
CA GLU A 172 1.40 13.20 14.94
C GLU A 172 2.72 13.48 14.23
N HIS A 173 3.58 14.30 14.85
CA HIS A 173 4.97 14.51 14.40
C HIS A 173 5.88 14.10 15.56
N VAL A 174 6.46 12.91 15.45
CA VAL A 174 7.07 12.17 16.57
C VAL A 174 8.40 11.54 16.17
N PRO A 175 9.34 11.28 17.09
CA PRO A 175 10.56 10.53 16.79
C PRO A 175 10.27 9.16 16.18
N SER A 176 11.04 8.76 15.16
CA SER A 176 11.08 7.39 14.66
C SER A 176 11.95 6.48 15.54
N SER A 177 11.95 5.19 15.25
CA SER A 177 12.90 4.23 15.85
C SER A 177 14.38 4.56 15.58
N ASP A 178 14.68 5.33 14.52
CA ASP A 178 16.05 5.79 14.21
C ASP A 178 16.39 7.14 14.88
N GLY A 179 15.42 7.84 15.47
CA GLY A 179 15.60 9.13 16.16
C GLY A 179 14.92 10.34 15.50
N PRO A 180 15.15 10.63 14.19
CA PRO A 180 14.56 11.80 13.53
C PRO A 180 13.02 11.78 13.50
N LEU A 181 12.41 12.97 13.43
CA LEU A 181 10.96 13.11 13.45
C LEU A 181 10.31 12.55 12.16
N ILE A 182 9.20 11.85 12.32
CA ILE A 182 8.33 11.36 11.25
C ILE A 182 6.91 11.88 11.43
N PHE A 183 6.16 12.01 10.34
CA PHE A 183 4.70 12.10 10.45
C PHE A 183 4.14 10.69 10.63
N ARG A 184 3.35 10.49 11.69
CA ARG A 184 2.63 9.24 11.96
C ARG A 184 1.14 9.50 11.75
N PHE A 185 0.48 8.71 10.91
CA PHE A 185 -0.95 8.84 10.62
C PHE A 185 -1.69 7.58 11.09
N THR A 186 -2.73 7.74 11.91
CA THR A 186 -3.65 6.64 12.26
C THR A 186 -4.85 6.69 11.33
N LEU A 187 -5.06 5.63 10.56
CA LEU A 187 -6.19 5.46 9.65
C LEU A 187 -7.14 4.38 10.18
N LYS A 188 -8.42 4.73 10.34
CA LYS A 188 -9.49 3.79 10.74
C LYS A 188 -10.25 3.34 9.48
N PRO A 189 -10.58 2.04 9.33
CA PRO A 189 -11.46 1.59 8.26
C PRO A 189 -12.85 2.24 8.38
N ILE A 190 -13.45 2.61 7.25
CA ILE A 190 -14.83 3.09 7.18
C ILE A 190 -15.79 1.89 7.11
N GLU A 191 -16.84 1.92 7.92
CA GLU A 191 -17.86 0.87 8.02
C GLU A 191 -18.57 0.64 6.67
N GLY A 192 -18.79 -0.63 6.30
CA GLY A 192 -19.33 -1.02 4.99
C GLY A 192 -18.41 -0.75 3.79
N LYS A 193 -17.37 0.10 3.94
CA LYS A 193 -16.50 0.60 2.87
C LYS A 193 -15.05 0.11 2.95
N SER A 194 -14.73 -0.80 3.88
CA SER A 194 -13.40 -1.44 3.99
C SER A 194 -13.50 -2.95 4.13
N TRP A 195 -12.52 -3.69 3.60
CA TRP A 195 -12.43 -5.15 3.73
C TRP A 195 -12.27 -5.59 5.19
N VAL A 196 -11.47 -4.84 5.95
CA VAL A 196 -11.01 -5.14 7.33
C VAL A 196 -11.82 -4.45 8.43
N HIS A 197 -12.98 -3.85 8.13
CA HIS A 197 -13.81 -3.25 9.18
C HIS A 197 -14.38 -4.34 10.12
N PRO A 198 -14.27 -4.21 11.45
CA PRO A 198 -14.66 -5.27 12.39
C PRO A 198 -16.14 -5.68 12.28
N ASN A 199 -17.04 -4.71 12.02
CA ASN A 199 -18.47 -4.96 11.88
C ASN A 199 -18.89 -5.40 10.46
N ARG A 200 -17.96 -5.72 9.57
CA ARG A 200 -18.31 -6.04 8.17
C ARG A 200 -19.08 -7.35 8.10
N VAL A 201 -20.41 -7.26 8.00
CA VAL A 201 -21.27 -8.36 7.61
C VAL A 201 -20.90 -8.77 6.19
N VAL A 202 -20.18 -9.88 6.06
CA VAL A 202 -19.85 -10.43 4.74
C VAL A 202 -21.12 -11.06 4.20
N ALA A 203 -21.65 -10.55 3.08
CA ALA A 203 -22.79 -11.15 2.40
C ALA A 203 -22.43 -12.60 2.01
N GLY A 204 -22.97 -13.58 2.75
CA GLY A 204 -22.55 -15.00 2.65
C GLY A 204 -22.33 -15.75 3.97
N GLY A 205 -22.90 -15.32 5.10
CA GLY A 205 -23.06 -16.13 6.32
C GLY A 205 -21.76 -16.62 6.99
N ALA A 206 -21.90 -17.60 7.89
CA ALA A 206 -20.82 -18.10 8.76
C ALA A 206 -19.59 -18.62 7.98
N ALA A 207 -19.78 -19.13 6.76
CA ALA A 207 -18.70 -19.59 5.88
C ALA A 207 -17.79 -18.44 5.40
N ALA A 208 -18.35 -17.25 5.19
CA ALA A 208 -17.58 -16.06 4.81
C ALA A 208 -16.83 -15.47 6.02
N GLU A 209 -17.44 -15.51 7.20
CA GLU A 209 -16.79 -15.09 8.46
C GLU A 209 -15.58 -15.98 8.80
N ALA A 210 -15.69 -17.30 8.58
CA ALA A 210 -14.59 -18.24 8.69
C ALA A 210 -13.47 -17.95 7.66
N LYS A 211 -13.80 -17.50 6.45
CA LYS A 211 -12.83 -17.04 5.44
C LYS A 211 -12.14 -15.74 5.87
N THR A 212 -12.85 -14.77 6.47
CA THR A 212 -12.24 -13.55 7.04
C THR A 212 -11.28 -13.88 8.18
N LYS A 213 -11.65 -14.80 9.08
CA LYS A 213 -10.76 -15.30 10.16
C LYS A 213 -9.56 -16.05 9.59
N LYS A 214 -9.72 -16.83 8.51
CA LYS A 214 -8.62 -17.52 7.79
C LYS A 214 -7.69 -16.55 7.04
N TYR A 215 -8.23 -15.48 6.43
CA TYR A 215 -7.47 -14.39 5.79
C TYR A 215 -6.55 -13.71 6.81
N HIS A 216 -7.10 -13.21 7.91
CA HIS A 216 -6.31 -12.60 8.98
C HIS A 216 -5.26 -13.58 9.54
N LYS A 217 -5.58 -14.88 9.68
CA LYS A 217 -4.63 -15.92 10.13
C LYS A 217 -3.53 -16.24 9.11
N GLN A 218 -3.80 -16.18 7.81
CA GLN A 218 -2.80 -16.39 6.75
C GLN A 218 -1.88 -15.17 6.59
N HIS A 219 -2.43 -13.96 6.64
CA HIS A 219 -1.64 -12.73 6.54
C HIS A 219 -0.78 -12.51 7.79
N LYS A 220 -1.27 -12.86 8.99
CA LYS A 220 -0.48 -12.86 10.25
C LYS A 220 0.63 -13.92 10.30
N LYS A 221 0.60 -14.95 9.45
CA LYS A 221 1.66 -15.97 9.32
C LYS A 221 2.67 -15.70 8.20
N ARG A 222 2.39 -14.77 7.29
CA ARG A 222 3.26 -14.44 6.14
C ARG A 222 4.21 -13.26 6.37
N THR A 223 4.15 -12.60 7.53
CA THR A 223 5.09 -11.52 7.90
C THR A 223 6.12 -11.92 8.94
N THR A 224 5.89 -13.01 9.69
CA THR A 224 6.90 -13.61 10.58
C THR A 224 7.94 -14.40 9.78
N SER A 225 9.01 -13.75 9.35
CA SER A 225 10.25 -14.47 8.99
C SER A 225 10.87 -15.06 10.26
N PRO A 226 11.27 -16.34 10.29
CA PRO A 226 12.04 -16.88 11.41
C PRO A 226 13.47 -16.34 11.36
N GLY A 227 13.81 -15.45 12.30
CA GLY A 227 15.21 -15.10 12.56
C GLY A 227 15.88 -16.25 13.31
N GLY A 228 16.63 -17.10 12.60
CA GLY A 228 17.52 -18.07 13.22
C GLY A 228 18.76 -17.39 13.80
N PRO A 229 19.25 -17.80 14.98
CA PRO A 229 20.48 -17.27 15.54
C PRO A 229 21.69 -17.84 14.79
N SER A 230 22.58 -16.98 14.30
CA SER A 230 23.91 -17.41 13.85
C SER A 230 24.87 -17.41 15.04
N GLU A 231 24.99 -18.56 15.70
CA GLU A 231 26.14 -18.81 16.56
C GLU A 231 27.43 -18.87 15.71
N SER A 232 28.51 -18.27 16.20
CA SER A 232 29.86 -18.52 15.69
C SER A 232 30.86 -18.46 16.84
N GLN A 233 31.13 -19.61 17.46
CA GLN A 233 32.22 -19.76 18.43
C GLN A 233 33.50 -20.25 17.74
N GLY A 234 34.62 -19.54 17.97
CA GLY A 234 36.00 -20.04 17.84
C GLY A 234 36.51 -20.34 16.41
N THR A 235 37.80 -20.32 16.08
CA THR A 235 39.04 -19.84 16.75
C THR A 235 40.00 -19.36 15.62
N HIS A 236 41.30 -19.05 15.73
CA HIS A 236 42.34 -19.06 16.77
C HIS A 236 43.52 -18.17 16.30
N SER A 237 44.28 -17.54 17.21
CA SER A 237 45.73 -17.18 17.01
C SER A 237 46.08 -16.10 15.94
N ARG A 238 47.04 -15.16 16.11
CA ARG A 238 47.97 -14.74 17.19
C ARG A 238 48.56 -13.35 16.82
N LEU A 239 49.10 -12.62 17.81
CA LEU A 239 50.20 -11.62 17.73
C LEU A 239 50.03 -10.43 16.74
N ASN A 240 50.04 -9.18 17.20
CA ASN A 240 51.28 -8.55 17.68
C ASN A 240 51.10 -7.33 18.60
N LYS A 241 52.15 -7.04 19.38
CA LYS A 241 52.27 -5.91 20.32
C LYS A 241 52.47 -4.55 19.59
N LYS A 242 51.96 -3.46 20.19
CA LYS A 242 52.82 -2.42 20.84
C LYS A 242 51.99 -1.31 21.52
N LEU A 243 52.48 -0.93 22.71
CA LEU A 243 52.12 0.21 23.57
C LEU A 243 50.68 0.18 24.11
#